data_AF-A0A367PV54-F1
#
_entry.id   AF-A0A367PV54-F1
#
_cell.length_a   1.000
_cell.length_b   1.000
_cell.length_c   1.000
_cell.angle_alpha   90.00
_cell.angle_beta   90.00
_cell.angle_gamma   90.00
#
_symmetry.space_group_name_H-M   'P 1'
#
loop_
_entity.id
_entity.type
_entity.pdbx_description
1 polymer ?
#
loop_
_entity_poly.entity_id
_entity_poly.type
_entity_poly.pdbx_seq_one_letter_code
_entity_poly.pdbx_strand_id
1 'polypeptide(L)' 'MPELWRFERGKLKINILQHGHYVESLQSLNFPSFPLTEAIPQYLEQSLTAGRNATLKAFRAWVKKQI' A
#
# COMPACT_ATOMS: atom_id res chain seq x y z
N MET A 1 -12.54 11.47 8.08
CA MET A 1 -11.21 10.98 7.68
C MET A 1 -10.97 11.36 6.22
N PRO A 2 -9.81 11.89 5.84
CA PRO A 2 -9.54 12.33 4.47
C PRO A 2 -9.22 11.18 3.50
N GLU A 3 -8.81 10.02 4.01
CA GLU A 3 -8.36 8.88 3.22
C GLU A 3 -8.79 7.56 3.91
N LEU A 4 -9.15 6.56 3.11
CA LEU A 4 -9.56 5.22 3.53
C LEU A 4 -8.80 4.17 2.73
N TRP A 5 -8.21 3.20 3.41
CA TRP A 5 -7.52 2.07 2.78
C TRP A 5 -8.36 0.81 2.94
N ARG A 6 -8.63 0.12 1.83
CA ARG A 6 -9.39 -1.13 1.80
C ARG A 6 -8.53 -2.19 1.14
N PHE A 7 -8.35 -3.31 1.84
CA PHE A 7 -7.67 -4.46 1.27
C PHE A 7 -8.70 -5.53 0.93
N GLU A 8 -8.96 -5.74 -0.35
CA GLU A 8 -10.00 -6.64 -0.84
C GLU A 8 -9.50 -7.48 -2.00
N ARG A 9 -9.74 -8.80 -1.93
CA ARG A 9 -9.37 -9.76 -2.97
C ARG A 9 -7.90 -9.66 -3.40
N GLY A 10 -7.00 -9.46 -2.45
CA GLY A 10 -5.55 -9.34 -2.70
C GLY A 10 -5.12 -7.99 -3.25
N LYS A 11 -6.01 -7.00 -3.38
CA LYS A 11 -5.68 -5.67 -3.89
C LYS A 11 -5.88 -4.62 -2.81
N LEU A 12 -4.95 -3.66 -2.76
CA LEU A 12 -5.12 -2.46 -1.98
C LEU A 12 -5.85 -1.41 -2.81
N LYS A 13 -6.95 -0.90 -2.27
CA LYS A 13 -7.68 0.25 -2.79
C LYS A 13 -7.50 1.41 -1.84
N ILE A 14 -7.09 2.54 -2.37
CA ILE A 14 -7.00 3.80 -1.63
C ILE A 14 -8.17 4.66 -2.09
N ASN A 15 -8.99 5.12 -1.15
CA ASN A 15 -10.10 6.03 -1.43
C ASN A 15 -9.87 7.35 -0.72
N ILE A 16 -9.92 8.45 -1.47
CA ILE A 16 -9.74 9.81 -0.97
C ILE A 16 -11.11 10.49 -0.91
N LEU A 17 -11.38 11.19 0.19
CA LEU A 17 -12.59 11.99 0.33
C LEU A 17 -12.48 13.24 -0.55
N GLN A 18 -13.30 13.31 -1.60
CA GLN A 18 -13.41 14.43 -2.52
C GLN A 18 -14.88 14.87 -2.60
N HIS A 19 -15.17 16.13 -2.33
CA HIS A 19 -16.54 16.70 -2.41
C HIS A 19 -17.60 15.87 -1.65
N GLY A 20 -17.25 15.33 -0.48
CA GLY A 20 -18.17 14.53 0.35
C GLY A 20 -18.30 13.05 -0.07
N HIS A 21 -17.60 12.61 -1.12
CA HIS A 21 -17.61 11.22 -1.59
C HIS A 21 -16.21 10.62 -1.63
N TYR A 22 -16.12 9.30 -1.39
CA TYR A 22 -14.86 8.57 -1.50
C TYR A 22 -14.60 8.17 -2.94
N VAL A 23 -13.51 8.67 -3.52
CA VAL A 23 -13.06 8.39 -4.89
C VAL A 23 -11.81 7.50 -4.84
N GLU A 24 -11.77 6.43 -5.65
CA GLU A 24 -10.59 5.57 -5.74
C GLU A 24 -9.39 6.34 -6.32
N SER A 25 -8.23 6.15 -5.72
CA SER A 25 -6.97 6.79 -6.08
C SER A 25 -5.88 5.74 -6.19
N LEU A 26 -4.97 5.94 -7.14
CA LEU A 26 -3.77 5.12 -7.28
C LEU A 26 -2.67 5.51 -6.28
N GLN A 27 -2.77 6.70 -5.70
CA GLN A 27 -1.76 7.27 -4.80
C GLN A 27 -2.40 7.67 -3.46
N SER A 28 -1.61 7.54 -2.39
CA SER A 28 -2.00 8.03 -1.08
C SER A 28 -1.76 9.53 -0.95
N LEU A 29 -2.62 10.24 -0.22
CA LEU A 29 -2.35 11.64 0.15
C LEU A 29 -1.18 11.73 1.13
N ASN A 30 -1.07 10.77 2.04
CA ASN A 30 -0.05 10.74 3.08
C ASN A 30 1.30 10.22 2.55
N PHE A 31 1.28 9.39 1.50
CA PHE A 31 2.46 8.75 0.92
C PHE A 31 2.50 8.86 -0.62
N PRO A 32 2.56 10.08 -1.18
CA PRO A 32 2.43 10.29 -2.63
C PRO A 32 3.61 9.72 -3.44
N SER A 33 4.79 9.58 -2.84
CA SER A 33 5.98 9.02 -3.49
C SER A 33 6.01 7.48 -3.52
N PHE A 34 5.05 6.81 -2.88
CA PHE A 34 5.05 5.36 -2.75
C PHE A 34 3.97 4.72 -3.64
N PRO A 35 4.33 3.77 -4.52
CA PRO A 35 3.36 2.98 -5.29
C PRO A 35 2.71 1.91 -4.41
N LEU A 36 1.94 2.33 -3.40
CA LEU A 36 1.40 1.45 -2.35
C LEU A 36 0.42 0.39 -2.87
N THR A 37 -0.38 0.73 -3.88
CA THR A 37 -1.37 -0.16 -4.51
C THR A 37 -0.73 -1.37 -5.18
N GLU A 38 0.55 -1.27 -5.56
CA GLU A 38 1.34 -2.36 -6.13
C GLU A 38 2.23 -3.03 -5.08
N ALA A 39 2.96 -2.22 -4.31
CA ALA A 39 3.96 -2.72 -3.37
C ALA A 39 3.34 -3.54 -2.23
N ILE A 40 2.23 -3.08 -1.64
CA ILE A 40 1.63 -3.77 -0.48
C ILE A 40 1.14 -5.18 -0.85
N PRO A 41 0.35 -5.38 -1.93
CA PRO A 41 0.01 -6.73 -2.40
C PRO A 41 1.24 -7.60 -2.67
N GLN A 42 2.26 -7.07 -3.35
CA GLN A 42 3.46 -7.83 -3.70
C GLN A 42 4.19 -8.35 -2.45
N TYR A 43 4.40 -7.49 -1.45
CA TYR A 43 5.04 -7.91 -0.21
C TYR A 43 4.15 -8.84 0.61
N LEU A 44 2.82 -8.70 0.55
CA LEU A 44 1.92 -9.64 1.21
C LEU A 44 2.05 -11.05 0.59
N GLU A 45 2.07 -11.16 -0.73
CA GLU A 45 2.29 -12.42 -1.43
C GLU A 45 3.66 -13.02 -1.09
N GLN A 46 4.71 -12.20 -1.05
CA GLN A 46 6.04 -12.63 -0.64
C GLN A 46 6.05 -13.18 0.80
N SER A 47 5.23 -12.63 1.70
CA SER A 47 5.12 -13.14 3.09
C SER A 47 4.59 -14.57 3.15
N LEU A 48 3.82 -15.01 2.17
CA LEU A 48 3.28 -16.37 2.12
C LEU A 48 4.34 -17.40 1.73
N THR A 49 5.38 -16.98 0.99
CA THR A 49 6.43 -17.88 0.47
C THR A 49 7.74 -17.75 1.24
N ALA A 50 8.26 -16.53 1.41
CA ALA A 50 9.53 -16.25 2.08
C ALA A 50 9.38 -16.10 3.61
N GLY A 51 8.15 -16.08 4.11
CA GLY A 51 7.83 -15.85 5.50
C GLY A 51 7.86 -14.38 5.92
N ARG A 52 7.24 -14.09 7.06
CA ARG A 52 7.00 -12.72 7.55
C ARG A 52 8.27 -11.93 7.81
N ASN A 53 9.27 -12.52 8.48
CA ASN A 53 10.48 -11.80 8.89
C ASN A 53 11.34 -11.35 7.70
N ALA A 54 11.55 -12.24 6.73
CA ALA A 54 12.30 -11.93 5.51
C ALA A 54 11.59 -10.84 4.70
N THR A 55 10.27 -10.96 4.56
CA THR A 55 9.44 -9.99 3.85
C THR A 55 9.47 -8.61 4.48
N LEU A 56 9.32 -8.51 5.81
CA LEU A 56 9.41 -7.22 6.50
C LEU A 56 10.79 -6.58 6.36
N LYS A 57 11.87 -7.38 6.32
CA LYS A 57 13.22 -6.88 6.05
C LYS A 57 13.31 -6.29 4.63
N ALA A 58 12.80 -7.02 3.63
CA ALA A 58 12.77 -6.57 2.24
C ALA A 58 11.92 -5.30 2.05
N PHE A 59 10.73 -5.25 2.64
CA PHE A 59 9.84 -4.09 2.61
C PHE A 59 10.52 -2.84 3.20
N ARG A 60 11.15 -2.95 4.38
CA ARG A 60 11.89 -1.83 4.99
C ARG A 60 13.05 -1.36 4.12
N ALA A 61 13.77 -2.30 3.50
CA ALA A 61 14.86 -1.95 2.59
C ALA A 61 14.35 -1.21 1.34
N TRP A 62 13.19 -1.61 0.82
CA TRP A 62 12.54 -0.90 -0.27
C TRP A 62 12.06 0.49 0.13
N VAL A 63 11.39 0.64 1.28
CA VAL A 63 10.96 1.96 1.79
C VAL A 63 12.15 2.92 1.88
N LYS A 64 13.29 2.45 2.41
CA LYS A 64 14.53 3.26 2.51
C LYS A 64 15.10 3.70 1.16
N LYS A 65 14.77 3.05 0.05
CA LYS A 65 15.21 3.45 -1.29
C LYS A 65 14.33 4.54 -1.92
N GLN A 66 13.14 4.76 -1.35
CA GLN A 66 12.18 5.76 -1.85
C GLN A 66 12.27 7.10 -1.11
N ILE A 67 13.16 7.19 -0.10
CA ILE A 67 13.42 8.36 0.74
C ILE A 67 14.83 8.85 0.46
#